data_AF-A0A7C5I9V5-F1
#
_entry.id   AF-A0A7C5I9V5-F1
#
_cell.length_a   1.000
_cell.length_b   1.000
_cell.length_c   1.000
_cell.angle_alpha   90.00
_cell.angle_beta   90.00
_cell.angle_gamma   90.00
#
_symmetry.space_group_name_H-M   'P 1'
#
loop_
_entity.id
_entity.type
_entity.pdbx_description
1 polymer ?
#
loop_
_entity_poly.entity_id
_entity_poly.type
_entity_poly.pdbx_seq_one_letter_code
_entity_poly.pdbx_strand_id
1 'polypeptide(L)'
;MKRRTFCAILPAAAGSLSITGQGAQAPAGPRLRLLADYDWQFLLGDPPGAQEPAFDVSGWRTVVLPHDWSIEGQRSPKNPMGGSGGFFPAGIGWYRRSFTAPASWRGKRVSVEFEGVYMNSTVYINGHELGTR
;
A
#
# COMPACT_ATOMS: atom_id res chain seq x y z
N MET A 1 18.78 -19.58 -64.57
CA MET A 1 19.82 -18.53 -64.56
C MET A 1 20.42 -18.42 -63.16
N LYS A 2 21.76 -18.55 -63.11
CA LYS A 2 22.73 -18.28 -62.02
C LYS A 2 22.41 -18.77 -60.60
N ARG A 3 22.79 -20.04 -60.36
CA ARG A 3 23.18 -20.58 -59.04
C ARG A 3 24.52 -19.97 -58.62
N ARG A 4 24.69 -19.67 -57.32
CA ARG A 4 26.00 -19.50 -56.68
C ARG A 4 25.98 -20.16 -55.30
N THR A 5 26.52 -21.37 -55.27
CA THR A 5 26.91 -22.10 -54.06
C THR A 5 28.18 -21.46 -53.52
N PHE A 6 28.22 -21.11 -52.24
CA PHE A 6 29.47 -20.83 -51.51
C PHE A 6 29.58 -21.79 -50.34
N CYS A 7 30.64 -22.59 -50.37
CA CYS A 7 31.07 -23.46 -49.28
C CYS A 7 32.16 -22.69 -48.52
N ALA A 8 31.96 -22.43 -47.23
CA ALA A 8 32.98 -21.88 -46.35
C ALA A 8 33.23 -22.90 -45.23
N ILE A 9 34.42 -23.50 -45.27
CA ILE A 9 34.96 -24.32 -44.20
C ILE A 9 35.59 -23.35 -43.20
N LEU A 10 35.05 -23.30 -41.97
CA LEU A 10 35.67 -22.60 -40.84
C LEU A 10 36.30 -23.63 -39.90
N PRO A 11 37.56 -23.42 -39.45
CA PRO A 11 38.22 -24.31 -38.51
C PRO A 11 37.62 -24.16 -37.11
N ALA A 12 37.47 -25.31 -36.43
CA ALA A 12 37.06 -25.37 -35.04
C ALA A 12 38.16 -24.79 -34.14
N ALA A 13 37.90 -23.62 -33.55
CA ALA A 13 38.64 -23.11 -32.40
C ALA A 13 37.86 -23.48 -31.13
N ALA A 14 38.46 -24.32 -30.30
CA ALA A 14 37.98 -24.64 -28.96
C ALA A 14 38.15 -23.41 -28.05
N GLY A 15 37.14 -22.54 -28.04
CA GLY A 15 37.00 -21.45 -27.09
C GLY A 15 35.94 -21.80 -26.05
N SER A 16 36.34 -21.86 -24.78
CA SER A 16 35.45 -22.07 -23.65
C SER A 16 34.44 -20.91 -23.59
N LEU A 17 33.21 -21.10 -24.06
CA LEU A 17 32.13 -20.17 -23.78
C LEU A 17 31.80 -20.26 -22.29
N SER A 18 32.27 -19.28 -21.53
CA SER A 18 31.73 -19.01 -20.20
C SER A 18 30.31 -18.46 -20.41
N ILE A 19 29.31 -19.32 -20.26
CA ILE A 19 27.93 -18.87 -20.11
C ILE A 19 27.87 -18.15 -18.76
N THR A 20 28.07 -16.84 -18.76
CA THR A 20 27.51 -16.01 -17.69
C THR A 20 26.01 -16.23 -17.76
N GLY A 21 25.49 -17.08 -16.89
CA GLY A 21 24.07 -17.26 -16.70
C GLY A 21 23.49 -15.90 -16.34
N GLN A 22 22.89 -15.22 -17.32
CA GLN A 22 21.80 -14.32 -17.01
C GLN A 22 20.76 -15.21 -16.34
N GLY A 23 20.68 -15.12 -15.01
CA GLY A 23 19.55 -15.66 -14.28
C GLY A 23 18.32 -15.05 -14.92
N ALA A 24 17.62 -15.83 -15.75
CA ALA A 24 16.35 -15.44 -16.31
C ALA A 24 15.47 -15.11 -15.11
N GLN A 25 15.25 -13.81 -14.90
CA GLN A 25 14.34 -13.37 -13.87
C GLN A 25 12.98 -13.90 -14.31
N ALA A 26 12.50 -14.93 -13.60
CA ALA A 26 11.23 -15.54 -13.89
C ALA A 26 10.20 -14.41 -14.05
N PRO A 27 9.37 -14.44 -15.12
CA PRO A 27 8.37 -13.41 -15.32
C PRO A 27 7.59 -13.28 -14.02
N ALA A 28 7.56 -12.07 -13.45
CA ALA A 28 6.81 -11.82 -12.23
C ALA A 28 5.37 -12.27 -12.49
N GLY A 29 4.94 -13.31 -11.78
CA GLY A 29 3.54 -13.75 -11.82
C GLY A 29 2.62 -12.54 -11.57
N PRO A 30 1.36 -12.60 -12.01
CA PRO A 30 0.48 -11.45 -11.95
C PRO A 30 0.46 -10.85 -10.54
N ARG A 31 0.68 -9.53 -10.43
CA ARG A 31 0.56 -8.80 -9.17
C ARG A 31 -0.88 -8.96 -8.67
N LEU A 32 -1.05 -9.58 -7.52
CA LEU A 32 -2.33 -9.63 -6.84
C LEU A 32 -2.61 -8.26 -6.21
N ARG A 33 -3.74 -7.65 -6.59
CA ARG A 33 -4.28 -6.45 -5.94
C ARG A 33 -5.50 -6.86 -5.15
N LEU A 34 -5.53 -6.52 -3.87
CA LEU A 34 -6.65 -6.80 -2.98
C LEU A 34 -7.27 -5.47 -2.55
N LEU A 35 -8.59 -5.44 -2.53
CA LEU A 35 -9.33 -4.30 -2.03
C LEU A 35 -9.16 -4.21 -0.51
N ALA A 36 -8.91 -2.99 -0.03
CA ALA A 36 -8.65 -2.73 1.38
C ALA A 36 -9.66 -1.77 2.00
N ASP A 37 -10.85 -1.65 1.42
CA ASP A 37 -11.79 -0.58 1.80
C ASP A 37 -12.75 -0.96 2.94
N TYR A 38 -12.91 -2.26 3.21
CA TYR A 38 -13.83 -2.77 4.23
C TYR A 38 -13.13 -3.06 5.57
N ASP A 39 -13.96 -3.18 6.62
CA ASP A 39 -13.57 -3.62 7.96
C ASP A 39 -12.60 -2.69 8.70
N TRP A 40 -12.68 -1.39 8.41
CA TRP A 40 -11.94 -0.38 9.16
C TRP A 40 -12.70 -0.02 10.43
N GLN A 41 -11.96 0.11 11.52
CA GLN A 41 -12.40 0.71 12.77
C GLN A 41 -11.95 2.17 12.77
N PHE A 42 -12.85 3.08 13.14
CA PHE A 42 -12.58 4.51 13.22
C PHE A 42 -12.87 5.07 14.60
N LEU A 43 -12.01 5.99 15.04
CA LEU A 43 -12.22 6.82 16.21
C LEU A 43 -11.85 8.27 15.89
N LEU A 44 -12.73 9.21 16.23
CA LEU A 44 -12.39 10.63 16.29
C LEU A 44 -11.82 10.93 17.67
N GLY A 45 -10.54 11.33 17.72
CA GLY A 45 -9.77 11.51 18.94
C GLY A 45 -8.33 11.02 18.75
N ASP A 46 -7.48 11.23 19.75
CA ASP A 46 -6.08 10.81 19.71
C ASP A 46 -5.69 10.09 21.01
N PRO A 47 -6.16 8.85 21.22
CA PRO A 47 -5.83 8.12 22.44
C PRO A 47 -4.36 7.65 22.39
N PRO A 48 -3.63 7.74 23.51
CA PRO A 48 -2.25 7.30 23.57
C PRO A 48 -2.15 5.79 23.31
N GLY A 49 -1.21 5.38 22.47
CA GLY A 49 -0.96 3.96 22.18
C GLY A 49 -1.88 3.34 21.13
N ALA A 50 -2.69 4.13 20.42
CA ALA A 50 -3.59 3.62 19.37
C ALA A 50 -2.88 2.83 18.25
N GLN A 51 -1.58 3.07 18.05
CA GLN A 51 -0.74 2.33 17.10
C GLN A 51 -0.46 0.87 17.53
N GLU A 52 -0.61 0.54 18.81
CA GLU A 52 -0.21 -0.75 19.35
C GLU A 52 -1.12 -1.88 18.85
N PRO A 53 -0.59 -3.08 18.50
CA PRO A 53 -1.39 -4.21 18.02
C PRO A 53 -2.47 -4.69 19.00
N ALA A 54 -2.23 -4.52 20.30
CA ALA A 54 -3.12 -4.95 21.37
C ALA A 54 -4.10 -3.86 21.87
N PHE A 55 -4.12 -2.68 21.24
CA PHE A 55 -5.02 -1.60 21.63
C PHE A 55 -6.50 -2.01 21.52
N ASP A 56 -7.29 -1.73 22.54
CA ASP A 56 -8.73 -2.05 22.55
C ASP A 56 -9.51 -1.11 21.63
N VAL A 57 -10.20 -1.69 20.65
CA VAL A 57 -11.03 -0.97 19.68
C VAL A 57 -12.52 -1.24 19.85
N SER A 58 -12.94 -1.84 20.96
CA SER A 58 -14.35 -2.17 21.24
C SER A 58 -15.30 -0.96 21.15
N GLY A 59 -14.81 0.25 21.46
CA GLY A 59 -15.55 1.50 21.35
C GLY A 59 -15.45 2.21 19.99
N TRP A 60 -14.74 1.64 19.02
CA TRP A 60 -14.55 2.25 17.70
C TRP A 60 -15.71 1.86 16.80
N ARG A 61 -15.99 2.69 15.79
CA ARG A 61 -17.04 2.41 14.81
C ARG A 61 -16.47 1.71 13.59
N THR A 62 -17.18 0.70 13.09
CA THR A 62 -16.86 0.09 11.80
C THR A 62 -17.25 1.03 10.66
N VAL A 63 -16.34 1.25 9.70
CA VAL A 63 -16.53 2.09 8.52
C VAL A 63 -16.04 1.40 7.25
N VAL A 64 -16.48 1.90 6.10
CA VAL A 64 -16.03 1.49 4.77
C VAL A 64 -15.41 2.71 4.08
N LEU A 65 -14.26 2.53 3.44
CA LEU A 65 -13.60 3.58 2.67
C LEU A 65 -14.24 3.72 1.26
N PRO A 66 -14.16 4.90 0.63
CA PRO A 66 -13.63 6.16 1.16
C PRO A 66 -14.53 6.74 2.27
N HIS A 67 -13.92 7.37 3.27
CA HIS A 67 -14.64 7.86 4.45
C HIS A 67 -14.12 9.23 4.89
N ASP A 68 -15.02 10.21 4.89
CA ASP A 68 -14.82 11.54 5.45
C ASP A 68 -15.59 11.62 6.76
N TRP A 69 -14.90 11.74 7.89
CA TRP A 69 -15.55 11.84 9.21
C TRP A 69 -16.05 13.26 9.51
N SER A 70 -15.54 14.27 8.81
CA SER A 70 -15.84 15.68 9.08
C SER A 70 -17.26 16.04 8.61
N ILE A 71 -17.71 15.46 7.50
CA ILE A 71 -19.06 15.67 6.93
C ILE A 71 -20.18 15.19 7.85
N GLU A 72 -19.89 14.26 8.76
CA GLU A 72 -20.85 13.74 9.75
C GLU A 72 -21.11 14.74 10.90
N GLY A 73 -20.20 15.70 11.09
CA GLY A 73 -20.26 16.67 12.17
C GLY A 73 -21.15 17.87 11.90
N GLN A 74 -21.63 18.50 12.98
CA GLN A 74 -22.43 19.72 12.87
C GLN A 74 -21.56 20.91 12.44
N ARG A 75 -22.07 21.68 11.47
CA ARG A 75 -21.44 22.93 11.03
C ARG A 75 -21.65 24.03 12.06
N SER A 76 -20.63 24.83 12.30
CA SER A 76 -20.68 25.96 13.22
C SER A 76 -19.66 27.04 12.85
N PRO A 77 -20.01 28.34 12.92
CA PRO A 77 -19.05 29.42 12.72
C PRO A 77 -17.81 29.36 13.62
N LYS A 78 -17.89 28.63 14.74
CA LYS A 78 -16.79 28.44 15.69
C LYS A 78 -15.89 27.25 15.35
N ASN A 79 -16.25 26.43 14.38
CA ASN A 79 -15.47 25.26 14.04
C ASN A 79 -14.13 25.65 13.38
N PRO A 80 -13.06 24.88 13.62
CA PRO A 80 -11.70 25.23 13.24
C PRO A 80 -11.48 25.33 11.72
N MET A 81 -12.26 24.62 10.91
CA MET A 81 -12.15 24.67 9.44
C MET A 81 -12.54 26.06 8.87
N GLY A 82 -13.25 26.89 9.64
CA GLY A 82 -13.64 28.23 9.23
C GLY A 82 -14.49 28.27 7.95
N GLY A 83 -14.63 29.46 7.35
CA GLY A 83 -15.48 29.64 6.17
C GLY A 83 -15.01 28.87 4.94
N SER A 84 -13.69 28.85 4.69
CA SER A 84 -13.09 28.15 3.54
C SER A 84 -13.23 26.63 3.63
N GLY A 85 -13.20 26.06 4.83
CA GLY A 85 -13.46 24.64 5.06
C GLY A 85 -14.92 24.34 5.41
N GLY A 86 -15.84 25.24 5.02
CA GLY A 86 -17.28 25.01 5.12
C GLY A 86 -17.81 24.96 6.55
N PHE A 87 -17.09 25.44 7.56
CA PHE A 87 -17.47 25.43 8.97
C PHE A 87 -17.67 24.03 9.57
N PHE A 88 -17.04 23.01 9.02
CA PHE A 88 -17.05 21.65 9.58
C PHE A 88 -16.04 21.49 10.74
N PRO A 89 -16.23 20.51 11.65
CA PRO A 89 -15.24 20.22 12.69
C PRO A 89 -13.90 19.77 12.09
N ALA A 90 -12.83 19.88 12.89
CA ALA A 90 -11.51 19.32 12.58
C ALA A 90 -11.00 18.52 13.79
N GLY A 91 -9.85 17.86 13.64
CA GLY A 91 -9.28 17.02 14.69
C GLY A 91 -8.41 15.90 14.14
N ILE A 92 -8.03 14.98 15.04
CA ILE A 92 -7.27 13.77 14.74
C ILE A 92 -8.25 12.61 14.65
N GLY A 93 -8.17 11.84 13.57
CA GLY A 93 -8.96 10.63 13.38
C GLY A 93 -8.04 9.43 13.20
N TRP A 94 -8.31 8.35 13.95
CA TRP A 94 -7.62 7.09 13.79
C TRP A 94 -8.44 6.13 12.95
N TYR A 95 -7.77 5.45 12.02
CA TYR A 95 -8.30 4.37 11.21
C TYR A 95 -7.45 3.11 11.46
N ARG A 96 -8.09 2.01 11.83
CA ARG A 96 -7.41 0.75 12.12
C ARG A 96 -8.09 -0.40 11.38
N ARG A 97 -7.30 -1.26 10.75
CA ARG A 97 -7.77 -2.49 10.14
C ARG A 97 -6.86 -3.64 10.53
N SER A 98 -7.45 -4.76 10.93
CA SER A 98 -6.72 -6.01 11.16
C SER A 98 -6.95 -6.94 9.99
N PHE A 99 -5.90 -7.62 9.52
CA PHE A 99 -6.02 -8.63 8.48
C PHE A 99 -5.00 -9.75 8.71
N THR A 100 -5.33 -10.94 8.22
CA THR A 100 -4.42 -12.08 8.28
C THR A 100 -3.62 -12.16 7.00
N ALA A 101 -2.29 -12.06 7.09
CA ALA A 101 -1.41 -12.31 5.96
C ALA A 101 -1.35 -13.82 5.66
N PRO A 102 -1.80 -14.29 4.49
CA PRO A 102 -1.74 -15.70 4.12
C PRO A 102 -0.29 -16.22 4.04
N ALA A 103 -0.06 -17.48 4.37
CA ALA A 103 1.27 -18.11 4.27
C ALA A 103 1.86 -18.03 2.85
N SER A 104 1.01 -17.96 1.82
CA SER A 104 1.41 -17.79 0.43
C SER A 104 2.10 -16.46 0.13
N TRP A 105 2.03 -15.48 1.02
CA TRP A 105 2.73 -14.20 0.88
C TRP A 105 4.19 -14.26 1.31
N ARG A 106 4.65 -15.34 1.94
CA ARG A 106 6.05 -15.50 2.36
C ARG A 106 7.00 -15.32 1.17
N GLY A 107 8.03 -14.49 1.36
CA GLY A 107 9.00 -14.15 0.33
C GLY A 107 8.51 -13.19 -0.76
N LYS A 108 7.27 -12.67 -0.66
CA LYS A 108 6.73 -11.67 -1.60
C LYS A 108 6.90 -10.26 -1.05
N ARG A 109 6.97 -9.28 -1.96
CA ARG A 109 6.83 -7.86 -1.62
C ARG A 109 5.36 -7.53 -1.45
N VAL A 110 5.01 -6.94 -0.32
CA VAL A 110 3.65 -6.51 0.02
C VAL A 110 3.67 -4.99 0.21
N SER A 111 2.69 -4.31 -0.35
CA SER A 111 2.53 -2.86 -0.24
C SER A 111 1.06 -2.54 0.05
N VAL A 112 0.84 -1.49 0.84
CA VAL A 112 -0.45 -0.82 0.97
C VAL A 112 -0.38 0.48 0.19
N GLU A 113 -1.45 0.80 -0.53
CA GLU A 113 -1.56 2.00 -1.35
C GLU A 113 -2.78 2.78 -0.89
N PHE A 114 -2.59 4.07 -0.63
CA PHE A 114 -3.67 5.01 -0.32
C PHE A 114 -3.77 5.99 -1.49
N GLU A 115 -4.93 6.06 -2.13
CA GLU A 115 -5.15 6.99 -3.24
C GLU A 115 -5.17 8.45 -2.75
N GLY A 116 -5.60 8.68 -1.51
CA GLY A 116 -5.52 9.98 -0.84
C GLY A 116 -5.89 9.88 0.63
N VAL A 117 -5.13 10.58 1.48
CA VAL A 117 -5.45 10.76 2.90
C VAL A 117 -5.31 12.25 3.22
N TYR A 118 -6.40 12.88 3.62
CA TYR A 118 -6.41 14.29 4.01
C TYR A 118 -6.46 14.37 5.53
N MET A 119 -5.41 14.83 6.21
CA MET A 119 -4.06 15.20 5.78
C MET A 119 -3.11 14.97 6.97
N ASN A 120 -1.81 15.23 6.82
CA ASN A 120 -0.82 15.00 7.89
C ASN A 120 -0.92 13.57 8.45
N SER A 121 -1.03 12.61 7.55
CA SER A 121 -1.23 11.21 7.89
C SER A 121 0.04 10.60 8.45
N THR A 122 -0.09 9.67 9.39
CA THR A 122 0.98 8.79 9.83
C THR A 122 0.49 7.35 9.70
N VAL A 123 1.29 6.48 9.10
CA VAL A 123 0.92 5.08 8.88
C VAL A 123 1.76 4.17 9.77
N TYR A 124 1.09 3.24 10.45
CA TYR A 124 1.72 2.21 11.28
C TYR A 124 1.37 0.82 10.77
N ILE A 125 2.28 -0.14 10.96
CA ILE A 125 1.99 -1.57 10.82
C ILE A 125 2.54 -2.30 12.04
N ASN A 126 1.68 -3.04 12.73
CA ASN A 126 2.04 -3.80 13.94
C ASN A 126 2.81 -2.95 14.99
N GLY A 127 2.40 -1.71 15.23
CA GLY A 127 3.06 -0.78 16.17
C GLY A 127 4.27 -0.02 15.60
N HIS A 128 4.77 -0.38 14.43
CA HIS A 128 5.91 0.28 13.80
C HIS A 128 5.46 1.38 12.84
N GLU A 129 6.01 2.59 13.02
CA GLU A 129 5.79 3.69 12.08
C GLU A 129 6.44 3.39 10.72
N LEU A 130 5.68 3.59 9.65
CA LEU A 130 6.15 3.46 8.27
C LEU A 130 6.46 4.83 7.62
N GLY A 131 5.86 5.89 8.14
CA GLY A 131 6.14 7.28 7.75
C GLY A 131 4.90 8.16 7.73
N THR A 132 5.10 9.39 7.25
CA THR A 132 4.10 10.47 7.26
C THR A 132 3.92 11.12 5.89
N ARG A 133 2.76 11.77 5.67
CA ARG A 133 2.43 12.56 4.47
C ARG A 133 1.57 13.77 4.76
#